data_AF-A0A949VX13-F1
#
_entry.id   AF-A0A949VX13-F1
#
_cell.length_a   1.000
_cell.length_b   1.000
_cell.length_c   1.000
_cell.angle_alpha   90.00
_cell.angle_beta   90.00
_cell.angle_gamma   90.00
#
_symmetry.space_group_name_H-M   'P 1'
#
loop_
_entity.id
_entity.type
_entity.pdbx_description
1 polymer ?
#
loop_
_entity_poly.entity_id
_entity_poly.type
_entity_poly.pdbx_seq_one_letter_code
_entity_poly.pdbx_strand_id
1 'polypeptide(L)'
;MSESGYWERTDTFEQKMKLLEAAWKRKDFRVARALTNSLRVMAMQAQAEEESPRNPAATTREETVDSLPSSWRAWARGWSHFQAFALDETVGQNRPPEPVEITLRVDAGHAASLAREVRVARIAGGALREVPCQVTGEIRRGQERLCTVLFLAGGAAHQRQSHLIFYGNPDAELPQYPTDLETRGEGFALDIENDFFRARLSRQMGQLERLTIKREHGLELFAGGEGHGEPPGIDWAHDYVTSGRLQKLRITLWETCPDYEVVRGPLCTIVRRWGFPYSPVHPVFSPARIHMDVEYRFYSGLPWFHKTGAMTALKDVEVEALRDDEWVFSGQSFTDILWMGPEGKLRTGPVPPEYADKIWAVGFCNDVSEDSFLALFLEHRGDGLPELKHSGSPMMYYRWHGHVWSRYPLPVKNVPAGAVLHQKNAYVAIPYTKESPRQLEDLRHRLLNPYQISALDLNRAGAAAQQGGQLARPGEAGDSPIPKKALWDALRGCKDEQLYASDINVVDLGLVYDIRVRGDVVHVVMTMPHRGRPLLGYFTYGSGGNTTPVRQQLLRVPGVRKVVVEQTWEPGWNSNRLTPEGRRKLGLDS
;
A
#
# COMPACT_ATOMS: atom_id res chain seq x y z
N MET A 1 22.70 -13.54 -34.58
CA MET A 1 21.33 -14.09 -34.65
C MET A 1 20.38 -12.92 -34.49
N SER A 2 19.28 -12.86 -35.25
CA SER A 2 18.27 -11.81 -35.09
C SER A 2 17.39 -12.14 -33.89
N GLU A 3 17.20 -11.19 -32.96
CA GLU A 3 16.35 -11.37 -31.78
C GLU A 3 14.87 -11.13 -32.13
N SER A 4 14.17 -12.20 -32.48
CA SER A 4 12.79 -12.23 -32.93
C SER A 4 11.77 -12.47 -31.82
N GLY A 5 12.13 -13.25 -30.79
CA GLY A 5 11.28 -13.55 -29.63
C GLY A 5 11.69 -12.80 -28.35
N TYR A 6 10.80 -12.74 -27.36
CA TYR A 6 11.08 -12.10 -26.07
C TYR A 6 12.30 -12.72 -25.37
N TRP A 7 12.35 -14.05 -25.26
CA TRP A 7 13.48 -14.78 -24.67
C TRP A 7 14.77 -14.77 -25.51
N GLU A 8 14.73 -14.21 -26.72
CA GLU A 8 15.94 -13.91 -27.49
C GLU A 8 16.46 -12.50 -27.18
N ARG A 9 15.59 -11.60 -26.70
CA ARG A 9 15.91 -10.22 -26.28
C ARG A 9 16.22 -10.12 -24.79
N THR A 10 15.89 -11.14 -24.01
CA THR A 10 16.31 -11.30 -22.61
C THR A 10 16.78 -12.71 -22.35
N ASP A 11 17.91 -12.85 -21.66
CA ASP A 11 18.34 -14.15 -21.11
C ASP A 11 17.32 -14.66 -20.08
N THR A 12 17.20 -15.98 -19.92
CA THR A 12 16.41 -16.62 -18.84
C THR A 12 17.11 -16.54 -17.48
N PHE A 13 16.37 -16.88 -16.42
CA PHE A 13 16.93 -16.94 -15.07
C PHE A 13 18.10 -17.93 -14.97
N GLU A 14 17.93 -19.12 -15.54
CA GLU A 14 18.92 -20.20 -15.54
C GLU A 14 20.17 -19.82 -16.33
N GLN A 15 20.01 -19.12 -17.46
CA GLN A 15 21.14 -18.61 -18.25
C GLN A 15 21.96 -17.59 -17.45
N LYS A 16 21.30 -16.61 -16.83
CA LYS A 16 21.95 -15.61 -15.97
C LYS A 16 22.64 -16.26 -14.76
N MET A 17 22.03 -17.29 -14.15
CA MET A 17 22.63 -18.06 -13.06
C MET A 17 23.91 -18.79 -13.49
N LYS A 18 23.91 -19.43 -14.67
CA LYS A 18 25.12 -20.08 -15.23
C LYS A 18 26.23 -19.07 -15.50
N LEU A 19 25.89 -17.89 -16.03
CA LEU A 19 26.85 -16.79 -16.23
C LEU A 19 27.44 -16.32 -14.90
N LEU A 20 26.60 -16.20 -13.86
CA LEU A 20 27.03 -15.79 -12.51
C LEU A 20 28.00 -16.81 -11.92
N GLU A 21 27.66 -18.10 -11.99
CA GLU A 21 28.52 -19.18 -11.52
C GLU A 21 29.87 -19.20 -12.26
N ALA A 22 29.87 -19.01 -13.58
CA ALA A 22 31.08 -18.95 -14.38
C ALA A 22 31.96 -17.73 -14.02
N ALA A 23 31.36 -16.55 -13.85
CA ALA A 23 32.07 -15.35 -13.40
C ALA A 23 32.67 -15.54 -12.00
N TRP A 24 31.91 -16.15 -11.09
CA TRP A 24 32.36 -16.47 -9.74
C TRP A 24 33.57 -17.42 -9.75
N LYS A 25 33.50 -18.52 -10.50
CA LYS A 25 34.61 -19.49 -10.63
C LYS A 25 35.89 -18.85 -11.16
N ARG A 26 35.76 -17.89 -12.09
CA ARG A 26 36.90 -17.11 -12.62
C ARG A 26 37.37 -15.98 -11.72
N LYS A 27 36.72 -15.74 -10.57
CA LYS A 27 36.97 -14.60 -9.67
C LYS A 27 36.75 -13.23 -10.34
N ASP A 28 35.91 -13.17 -11.38
CA ASP A 28 35.47 -11.91 -11.97
C ASP A 28 34.30 -11.34 -11.16
N PHE A 29 34.64 -10.78 -10.00
CA PHE A 29 33.65 -10.31 -9.04
C PHE A 29 32.87 -9.07 -9.52
N ARG A 30 33.41 -8.31 -10.50
CA ARG A 30 32.69 -7.18 -11.09
C ARG A 30 31.54 -7.69 -11.94
N VAL A 31 31.79 -8.67 -12.81
CA VAL A 31 30.74 -9.31 -13.61
C VAL A 31 29.76 -10.07 -12.73
N ALA A 32 30.24 -10.79 -11.71
CA ALA A 32 29.36 -11.48 -10.76
C ALA A 32 28.38 -10.50 -10.07
N ARG A 33 28.87 -9.35 -9.56
CA ARG A 33 28.02 -8.31 -8.96
C ARG A 33 27.04 -7.67 -9.97
N ALA A 34 27.44 -7.50 -11.23
CA ALA A 34 26.53 -7.00 -12.25
C ALA A 34 25.41 -8.01 -12.57
N LEU A 35 25.73 -9.30 -12.59
CA LEU A 35 24.77 -10.37 -12.84
C LEU A 35 23.77 -10.56 -11.69
N THR A 36 24.16 -10.37 -10.43
CA THR A 36 23.20 -10.38 -9.32
C THR A 36 22.16 -9.26 -9.44
N ASN A 37 22.56 -8.08 -9.91
CA ASN A 37 21.61 -7.01 -10.22
C ASN A 37 20.70 -7.37 -11.42
N SER A 38 21.25 -7.98 -12.47
CA SER A 38 20.46 -8.45 -13.63
C SER A 38 19.42 -9.51 -13.24
N LEU A 39 19.75 -10.41 -12.30
CA LEU A 39 18.82 -11.39 -11.73
C LEU A 39 17.74 -10.71 -10.88
N ARG A 40 18.10 -9.71 -10.07
CA ARG A 40 17.13 -8.92 -9.31
C ARG A 40 16.09 -8.26 -10.22
N VAL A 41 16.52 -7.59 -11.29
CA VAL A 41 15.60 -6.93 -12.25
C VAL A 41 14.67 -7.94 -12.91
N MET A 42 15.16 -9.15 -13.22
CA MET A 42 14.31 -10.22 -13.74
C MET A 42 13.28 -10.68 -12.71
N ALA A 43 13.65 -10.82 -11.44
CA ALA A 43 12.72 -11.19 -10.38
C ALA A 43 11.60 -10.15 -10.23
N MET A 44 11.91 -8.85 -10.34
CA MET A 44 10.91 -7.78 -10.35
C MET A 44 9.93 -7.90 -11.53
N GLN A 45 10.44 -8.22 -12.72
CA GLN A 45 9.61 -8.42 -13.91
C GLN A 45 8.72 -9.67 -13.79
N ALA A 46 9.27 -10.78 -13.29
CA ALA A 46 8.52 -12.00 -13.03
C ALA A 46 7.43 -11.75 -11.97
N GLN A 47 7.74 -11.02 -10.90
CA GLN A 47 6.76 -10.61 -9.90
C GLN A 47 5.60 -9.84 -10.54
N ALA A 48 5.90 -8.87 -11.40
CA ALA A 48 4.87 -8.09 -12.09
C ALA A 48 3.95 -8.96 -12.95
N GLU A 49 4.49 -9.97 -13.63
CA GLU A 49 3.74 -10.82 -14.58
C GLU A 49 3.03 -12.02 -13.92
N GLU A 50 3.57 -12.56 -12.84
CA GLU A 50 3.16 -13.86 -12.29
C GLU A 50 2.54 -13.78 -10.89
N GLU A 51 2.93 -12.82 -10.03
CA GLU A 51 2.50 -12.80 -8.63
C GLU A 51 1.00 -12.55 -8.50
N SER A 52 0.27 -13.41 -7.77
CA SER A 52 -1.17 -13.21 -7.56
C SER A 52 -1.44 -12.15 -6.47
N PRO A 53 -2.64 -11.52 -6.42
CA PRO A 53 -2.97 -10.61 -5.34
C PRO A 53 -2.90 -11.31 -3.99
N ARG A 54 -2.54 -10.57 -2.93
CA ARG A 54 -2.44 -11.09 -1.56
C ARG A 54 -3.77 -11.64 -1.04
N ASN A 55 -4.87 -10.96 -1.33
CA ASN A 55 -6.21 -11.33 -0.88
C ASN A 55 -7.02 -11.93 -2.03
N PRO A 56 -7.76 -13.02 -1.81
CA PRO A 56 -8.61 -13.60 -2.83
C PRO A 56 -9.65 -12.59 -3.32
N ALA A 57 -10.04 -12.69 -4.59
CA ALA A 57 -11.11 -11.87 -5.16
C ALA A 57 -12.41 -12.08 -4.38
N ALA A 58 -13.14 -10.99 -4.17
CA ALA A 58 -14.47 -11.10 -3.59
C ALA A 58 -15.39 -11.94 -4.48
N THR A 59 -16.27 -12.72 -3.86
CA THR A 59 -17.27 -13.50 -4.57
C THR A 59 -18.42 -12.58 -4.97
N THR A 60 -18.23 -11.85 -6.07
CA THR A 60 -19.20 -10.90 -6.62
C THR A 60 -19.51 -11.25 -8.07
N ARG A 61 -20.71 -10.87 -8.52
CA ARG A 61 -21.18 -11.10 -9.88
C ARG A 61 -21.17 -9.79 -10.67
N GLU A 62 -20.56 -9.83 -11.85
CA GLU A 62 -20.61 -8.73 -12.80
C GLU A 62 -22.00 -8.65 -13.45
N GLU A 63 -22.50 -7.42 -13.56
CA GLU A 63 -23.72 -7.04 -14.24
C GLU A 63 -23.51 -5.75 -15.06
N THR A 64 -24.43 -5.47 -15.98
CA THR A 64 -24.39 -4.24 -16.80
C THR A 64 -25.23 -3.14 -16.15
N VAL A 65 -24.80 -1.89 -16.25
CA VAL A 65 -25.54 -0.71 -15.75
C VAL A 65 -26.94 -0.60 -16.38
N ASP A 66 -27.13 -1.13 -17.58
CA ASP A 66 -28.45 -1.25 -18.22
C ASP A 66 -29.43 -2.15 -17.47
N SER A 67 -28.95 -3.08 -16.62
CA SER A 67 -29.81 -3.90 -15.76
C SER A 67 -30.37 -3.14 -14.55
N LEU A 68 -29.87 -1.93 -14.28
CA LEU A 68 -30.29 -1.12 -13.13
C LEU A 68 -31.65 -0.45 -13.36
N PRO A 69 -32.40 -0.16 -12.26
CA PRO A 69 -33.56 0.72 -12.29
C PRO A 69 -33.25 2.06 -12.97
N SER A 70 -34.24 2.65 -13.64
CA SER A 70 -34.05 3.87 -14.46
C SER A 70 -33.39 5.02 -13.71
N SER A 71 -33.76 5.24 -12.45
CA SER A 71 -33.20 6.30 -11.61
C SER A 71 -31.73 6.06 -11.27
N TRP A 72 -31.34 4.81 -10.96
CA TRP A 72 -29.96 4.41 -10.70
C TRP A 72 -29.11 4.41 -11.97
N ARG A 73 -29.66 3.97 -13.09
CA ARG A 73 -29.00 4.02 -14.41
C ARG A 73 -28.69 5.44 -14.83
N ALA A 74 -29.63 6.37 -14.64
CA ALA A 74 -29.41 7.79 -14.92
C ALA A 74 -28.31 8.37 -14.03
N TRP A 75 -28.28 8.00 -12.74
CA TRP A 75 -27.24 8.43 -11.80
C TRP A 75 -25.85 7.88 -12.16
N ALA A 76 -25.77 6.62 -12.61
CA ALA A 76 -24.53 5.94 -13.00
C ALA A 76 -24.13 6.17 -14.48
N ARG A 77 -24.74 7.16 -15.15
CA ARG A 77 -24.47 7.45 -16.57
C ARG A 77 -22.96 7.64 -16.83
N GLY A 78 -22.47 6.95 -17.85
CA GLY A 78 -21.05 6.92 -18.23
C GLY A 78 -20.35 5.61 -17.89
N TRP A 79 -20.85 4.85 -16.91
CA TRP A 79 -20.37 3.52 -16.58
C TRP A 79 -21.17 2.43 -17.30
N SER A 80 -20.52 1.33 -17.64
CA SER A 80 -21.14 0.20 -18.35
C SER A 80 -21.35 -1.03 -17.46
N HIS A 81 -20.53 -1.23 -16.44
CA HIS A 81 -20.57 -2.42 -15.58
C HIS A 81 -20.61 -2.07 -14.10
N PHE A 82 -21.14 -3.00 -13.29
CA PHE A 82 -21.02 -2.94 -11.85
C PHE A 82 -20.99 -4.33 -11.22
N GLN A 83 -20.57 -4.39 -9.95
CA GLN A 83 -20.65 -5.56 -9.08
C GLN A 83 -21.28 -5.19 -7.74
N ALA A 84 -22.18 -6.01 -7.20
CA ALA A 84 -22.89 -5.75 -5.95
C ALA A 84 -22.38 -6.64 -4.80
N PHE A 85 -22.28 -6.05 -3.60
CA PHE A 85 -21.87 -6.75 -2.39
C PHE A 85 -22.55 -6.15 -1.15
N ALA A 86 -22.55 -6.91 -0.06
CA ALA A 86 -23.02 -6.46 1.24
C ALA A 86 -21.87 -6.38 2.25
N LEU A 87 -21.99 -5.44 3.18
CA LEU A 87 -21.19 -5.39 4.40
C LEU A 87 -22.10 -5.66 5.60
N ASP A 88 -21.76 -6.66 6.40
CA ASP A 88 -22.50 -7.01 7.62
C ASP A 88 -21.68 -6.64 8.85
N GLU A 89 -22.27 -5.80 9.70
CA GLU A 89 -21.78 -5.55 11.05
C GLU A 89 -22.21 -6.71 11.96
N THR A 90 -21.27 -7.55 12.40
CA THR A 90 -21.59 -8.78 13.15
C THR A 90 -21.37 -8.66 14.66
N VAL A 91 -20.77 -7.57 15.12
CA VAL A 91 -20.27 -7.41 16.48
C VAL A 91 -21.32 -6.81 17.42
N GLY A 92 -22.31 -6.11 16.88
CA GLY A 92 -23.31 -5.38 17.65
C GLY A 92 -22.83 -4.02 18.15
N GLN A 93 -21.87 -3.40 17.45
CA GLN A 93 -21.34 -2.08 17.81
C GLN A 93 -21.55 -1.07 16.70
N ASN A 94 -21.87 0.17 17.09
CA ASN A 94 -21.80 1.30 16.15
C ASN A 94 -20.35 1.49 15.71
N ARG A 95 -20.14 1.71 14.42
CA ARG A 95 -18.82 1.86 13.82
C ARG A 95 -18.64 3.27 13.28
N PRO A 96 -17.58 4.00 13.71
CA PRO A 96 -17.10 5.13 12.93
C PRO A 96 -16.63 4.64 11.54
N PRO A 97 -16.38 5.54 10.58
CA PRO A 97 -15.78 5.15 9.32
C PRO A 97 -14.46 4.38 9.55
N GLU A 98 -14.39 3.13 9.13
CA GLU A 98 -13.23 2.24 9.27
C GLU A 98 -12.85 1.67 7.89
N PRO A 99 -11.56 1.36 7.62
CA PRO A 99 -11.12 0.89 6.32
C PRO A 99 -11.66 -0.50 6.00
N VAL A 100 -12.24 -0.63 4.80
CA VAL A 100 -12.70 -1.87 4.19
C VAL A 100 -11.95 -2.06 2.88
N GLU A 101 -11.44 -3.27 2.65
CA GLU A 101 -10.72 -3.64 1.43
C GLU A 101 -11.41 -4.79 0.71
N ILE A 102 -11.56 -4.64 -0.60
CA ILE A 102 -12.15 -5.65 -1.47
C ILE A 102 -11.21 -5.88 -2.66
N THR A 103 -10.80 -7.12 -2.89
CA THR A 103 -10.14 -7.47 -4.15
C THR A 103 -11.19 -7.58 -5.25
N LEU A 104 -11.21 -6.60 -6.17
CA LEU A 104 -12.06 -6.58 -7.34
C LEU A 104 -11.38 -7.32 -8.49
N ARG A 105 -12.14 -8.16 -9.20
CA ARG A 105 -11.72 -8.84 -10.43
C ARG A 105 -12.69 -8.48 -11.55
N VAL A 106 -12.16 -8.06 -12.70
CA VAL A 106 -12.95 -7.71 -13.89
C VAL A 106 -12.28 -8.26 -15.16
N ASP A 107 -13.03 -8.31 -16.25
CA ASP A 107 -12.47 -8.55 -17.57
C ASP A 107 -11.56 -7.37 -17.99
N ALA A 108 -10.38 -7.68 -18.51
CA ALA A 108 -9.37 -6.70 -18.91
C ALA A 108 -9.79 -5.83 -20.11
N GLY A 109 -10.80 -6.23 -20.86
CA GLY A 109 -11.45 -5.47 -21.93
C GLY A 109 -12.55 -4.54 -21.43
N HIS A 110 -13.09 -4.74 -20.22
CA HIS A 110 -14.12 -3.88 -19.64
C HIS A 110 -13.58 -2.58 -19.03
N ALA A 111 -12.27 -2.52 -18.71
CA ALA A 111 -11.63 -1.31 -18.20
C ALA A 111 -10.17 -1.20 -18.66
N ALA A 112 -9.76 0.00 -19.06
CA ALA A 112 -8.38 0.31 -19.43
C ALA A 112 -7.50 0.63 -18.22
N SER A 113 -8.09 1.23 -17.17
CA SER A 113 -7.42 1.46 -15.88
C SER A 113 -8.41 1.41 -14.73
N LEU A 114 -8.21 0.47 -13.80
CA LEU A 114 -9.07 0.36 -12.63
C LEU A 114 -8.91 1.57 -11.70
N ALA A 115 -7.70 2.14 -11.61
CA ALA A 115 -7.45 3.34 -10.81
C ALA A 115 -8.30 4.56 -11.23
N ARG A 116 -8.58 4.72 -12.53
CA ARG A 116 -9.45 5.80 -13.03
C ARG A 116 -10.92 5.44 -12.98
N GLU A 117 -11.26 4.20 -13.31
CA GLU A 117 -12.64 3.85 -13.68
C GLU A 117 -13.49 3.34 -12.52
N VAL A 118 -12.87 2.79 -11.48
CA VAL A 118 -13.60 2.22 -10.34
C VAL A 118 -14.21 3.33 -9.48
N ARG A 119 -15.50 3.16 -9.15
CA ARG A 119 -16.21 3.98 -8.15
C ARG A 119 -17.03 3.08 -7.24
N VAL A 120 -17.17 3.46 -5.97
CA VAL A 120 -18.01 2.74 -5.00
C VAL A 120 -19.25 3.57 -4.68
N ALA A 121 -20.40 2.92 -4.56
CA ALA A 121 -21.62 3.54 -4.06
C ALA A 121 -22.29 2.67 -3.01
N ARG A 122 -22.95 3.31 -2.05
CA ARG A 122 -23.82 2.68 -1.07
C ARG A 122 -25.28 2.94 -1.42
N ILE A 123 -26.16 1.96 -1.18
CA ILE A 123 -27.60 2.15 -1.20
C ILE A 123 -28.05 2.64 0.18
N ALA A 124 -28.70 3.81 0.24
CA ALA A 124 -29.27 4.38 1.45
C ALA A 124 -30.69 4.91 1.15
N GLY A 125 -31.70 4.35 1.81
CA GLY A 125 -33.11 4.73 1.58
C GLY A 125 -33.57 4.54 0.12
N GLY A 126 -33.04 3.53 -0.57
CA GLY A 126 -33.29 3.29 -2.00
C GLY A 126 -32.52 4.23 -2.96
N ALA A 127 -31.74 5.18 -2.44
CA ALA A 127 -30.88 6.07 -3.22
C ALA A 127 -29.44 5.58 -3.27
N LEU A 128 -28.75 5.84 -4.39
CA LEU A 128 -27.31 5.61 -4.51
C LEU A 128 -26.54 6.84 -4.02
N ARG A 129 -25.50 6.59 -3.22
CA ARG A 129 -24.59 7.61 -2.71
C ARG A 129 -23.16 7.16 -2.98
N GLU A 130 -22.37 7.96 -3.69
CA GLU A 130 -20.95 7.68 -3.90
C GLU A 130 -20.25 7.61 -2.54
N VAL A 131 -19.35 6.63 -2.40
CA VAL A 131 -18.44 6.49 -1.27
C VAL A 131 -17.04 6.69 -1.83
N PRO A 132 -16.26 7.64 -1.29
CA PRO A 132 -14.86 7.80 -1.68
C PRO A 132 -14.12 6.46 -1.60
N CYS A 133 -13.37 6.15 -2.64
CA CYS A 133 -12.61 4.91 -2.74
C CYS A 133 -11.20 5.17 -3.28
N GLN A 134 -10.30 4.24 -3.01
CA GLN A 134 -8.93 4.27 -3.50
C GLN A 134 -8.60 2.89 -4.06
N VAL A 135 -8.07 2.87 -5.28
CA VAL A 135 -7.64 1.64 -5.95
C VAL A 135 -6.14 1.48 -5.84
N THR A 136 -5.70 0.28 -5.47
CA THR A 136 -4.27 -0.05 -5.30
C THR A 136 -3.99 -1.45 -5.86
N GLY A 137 -2.72 -1.77 -6.11
CA GLY A 137 -2.32 -3.12 -6.54
C GLY A 137 -2.98 -3.59 -7.85
N GLU A 138 -3.16 -2.69 -8.82
CA GLU A 138 -3.72 -3.07 -10.13
C GLU A 138 -2.75 -4.00 -10.87
N ILE A 139 -3.18 -5.23 -11.14
CA ILE A 139 -2.45 -6.24 -11.89
C ILE A 139 -3.30 -6.81 -13.02
N ARG A 140 -2.63 -7.40 -14.01
CA ARG A 140 -3.24 -8.08 -15.15
C ARG A 140 -2.80 -9.54 -15.18
N ARG A 141 -3.74 -10.47 -15.21
CA ARG A 141 -3.48 -11.91 -15.34
C ARG A 141 -4.31 -12.45 -16.51
N GLY A 142 -3.66 -12.60 -17.67
CA GLY A 142 -4.35 -12.97 -18.91
C GLY A 142 -5.43 -11.97 -19.34
N GLN A 143 -6.67 -12.44 -19.37
CA GLN A 143 -7.86 -11.63 -19.69
C GLN A 143 -8.51 -10.98 -18.46
N GLU A 144 -7.91 -11.11 -17.28
CA GLU A 144 -8.43 -10.52 -16.06
C GLU A 144 -7.57 -9.32 -15.61
N ARG A 145 -8.22 -8.31 -15.05
CA ARG A 145 -7.60 -7.28 -14.23
C ARG A 145 -8.09 -7.41 -12.80
N LEU A 146 -7.16 -7.30 -11.85
CA LEU A 146 -7.43 -7.37 -10.42
C LEU A 146 -6.89 -6.11 -9.75
N CYS A 147 -7.56 -5.64 -8.72
CA CYS A 147 -7.07 -4.56 -7.86
C CYS A 147 -7.67 -4.66 -6.45
N THR A 148 -7.07 -3.98 -5.50
CA THR A 148 -7.67 -3.74 -4.18
C THR A 148 -8.42 -2.42 -4.20
N VAL A 149 -9.70 -2.45 -3.80
CA VAL A 149 -10.54 -1.26 -3.60
C VAL A 149 -10.65 -1.01 -2.10
N LEU A 150 -10.07 0.09 -1.64
CA LEU A 150 -10.14 0.57 -0.26
C LEU A 150 -11.19 1.68 -0.16
N PHE A 151 -12.04 1.63 0.85
CA PHE A 151 -12.95 2.74 1.21
C PHE A 151 -13.22 2.72 2.71
N LEU A 152 -13.73 3.83 3.26
CA LEU A 152 -14.10 3.91 4.68
C LEU A 152 -15.60 3.64 4.84
N ALA A 153 -15.98 2.69 5.68
CA ALA A 153 -17.37 2.33 5.95
C ALA A 153 -17.72 2.52 7.43
N GLY A 154 -18.74 3.34 7.71
CA GLY A 154 -19.32 3.53 9.04
C GLY A 154 -20.78 3.08 9.05
N GLY A 155 -21.28 2.67 10.22
CA GLY A 155 -22.60 2.03 10.32
C GLY A 155 -23.10 1.83 11.74
N ALA A 156 -24.39 1.51 11.85
CA ALA A 156 -24.99 1.14 13.13
C ALA A 156 -24.68 -0.33 13.49
N ALA A 157 -24.79 -0.66 14.77
CA ALA A 157 -24.72 -2.03 15.26
C ALA A 157 -25.65 -2.97 14.47
N HIS A 158 -25.17 -4.16 14.11
CA HIS A 158 -25.93 -5.16 13.34
C HIS A 158 -26.46 -4.70 11.97
N GLN A 159 -25.96 -3.57 11.45
CA GLN A 159 -26.41 -3.07 10.16
C GLN A 159 -25.83 -3.90 9.02
N ARG A 160 -26.72 -4.34 8.12
CA ARG A 160 -26.35 -4.79 6.76
C ARG A 160 -26.38 -3.61 5.80
N GLN A 161 -25.29 -3.38 5.07
CA GLN A 161 -25.16 -2.29 4.10
C GLN A 161 -24.99 -2.84 2.69
N SER A 162 -25.78 -2.36 1.74
CA SER A 162 -25.70 -2.74 0.34
C SER A 162 -24.84 -1.77 -0.46
N HIS A 163 -23.89 -2.28 -1.23
CA HIS A 163 -22.94 -1.50 -2.01
C HIS A 163 -22.83 -1.99 -3.45
N LEU A 164 -22.42 -1.08 -4.34
CA LEU A 164 -22.11 -1.33 -5.74
C LEU A 164 -20.72 -0.78 -6.05
N ILE A 165 -19.93 -1.53 -6.83
CA ILE A 165 -18.68 -1.08 -7.43
C ILE A 165 -18.91 -0.93 -8.93
N PHE A 166 -18.80 0.29 -9.45
CA PHE A 166 -18.96 0.61 -10.87
C PHE A 166 -17.60 0.68 -11.58
N TYR A 167 -17.54 0.27 -12.84
CA TYR A 167 -16.37 0.41 -13.73
C TYR A 167 -16.79 0.41 -15.22
N GLY A 168 -15.81 0.58 -16.12
CA GLY A 168 -16.04 0.64 -17.56
C GLY A 168 -16.48 2.00 -18.05
N ASN A 169 -15.80 3.06 -17.60
CA ASN A 169 -16.02 4.42 -18.07
C ASN A 169 -14.74 4.93 -18.76
N PRO A 170 -14.66 4.92 -20.10
CA PRO A 170 -13.46 5.34 -20.83
C PRO A 170 -13.13 6.83 -20.67
N ASP A 171 -14.09 7.64 -20.25
CA ASP A 171 -13.93 9.07 -20.01
C ASP A 171 -13.58 9.37 -18.54
N ALA A 172 -13.52 8.37 -17.65
CA ALA A 172 -13.22 8.58 -16.24
C ALA A 172 -11.81 9.15 -16.01
N GLU A 173 -11.73 10.09 -15.08
CA GLU A 173 -10.49 10.70 -14.61
C GLU A 173 -10.03 10.01 -13.32
N LEU A 174 -8.78 10.23 -12.91
CA LEU A 174 -8.38 9.89 -11.55
C LEU A 174 -9.27 10.67 -10.56
N PRO A 175 -9.97 9.99 -9.63
CA PRO A 175 -10.87 10.66 -8.74
C PRO A 175 -10.09 11.55 -7.76
N GLN A 176 -10.57 12.77 -7.56
CA GLN A 176 -10.06 13.69 -6.55
C GLN A 176 -11.06 13.76 -5.40
N TYR A 177 -10.82 12.95 -4.36
CA TYR A 177 -11.63 12.98 -3.14
C TYR A 177 -11.00 13.95 -2.13
N PRO A 178 -11.80 14.76 -1.41
CA PRO A 178 -11.32 15.53 -0.26
C PRO A 178 -10.70 14.61 0.78
N THR A 179 -9.61 15.06 1.40
CA THR A 179 -8.87 14.31 2.40
C THR A 179 -8.09 15.24 3.31
N ASP A 180 -7.90 14.83 4.56
CA ASP A 180 -6.94 15.39 5.50
C ASP A 180 -5.55 14.73 5.39
N LEU A 181 -5.42 13.63 4.63
CA LEU A 181 -4.20 12.86 4.50
C LEU A 181 -3.27 13.48 3.45
N GLU A 182 -2.12 13.96 3.90
CA GLU A 182 -1.04 14.47 3.06
C GLU A 182 0.18 13.55 3.10
N THR A 183 0.86 13.40 1.97
CA THR A 183 2.09 12.60 1.86
C THR A 183 3.13 13.32 1.04
N ARG A 184 4.26 13.66 1.66
CA ARG A 184 5.36 14.43 1.07
C ARG A 184 6.67 13.64 1.11
N GLY A 185 7.53 13.89 0.13
CA GLY A 185 8.78 13.14 -0.06
C GLY A 185 8.72 12.22 -1.27
N GLU A 186 9.70 11.33 -1.40
CA GLU A 186 9.86 10.42 -2.54
C GLU A 186 10.24 9.02 -2.08
N GLY A 187 9.72 7.99 -2.77
CA GLY A 187 9.99 6.60 -2.40
C GLY A 187 9.55 6.33 -0.96
N PHE A 188 10.32 5.56 -0.21
CA PHE A 188 10.03 5.26 1.21
C PHE A 188 10.34 6.42 2.17
N ALA A 189 11.01 7.46 1.70
CA ALA A 189 11.47 8.60 2.49
C ALA A 189 10.33 9.63 2.57
N LEU A 190 9.34 9.38 3.44
CA LEU A 190 8.08 10.13 3.47
C LEU A 190 7.79 10.82 4.81
N ASP A 191 7.19 12.00 4.74
CA ASP A 191 6.38 12.56 5.83
C ASP A 191 4.91 12.35 5.47
N ILE A 192 4.16 11.72 6.36
CA ILE A 192 2.75 11.35 6.17
C ILE A 192 1.97 11.95 7.33
N GLU A 193 0.95 12.75 7.06
CA GLU A 193 0.15 13.36 8.11
C GLU A 193 -1.33 13.40 7.78
N ASN A 194 -2.14 13.35 8.84
CA ASN A 194 -3.58 13.59 8.80
C ASN A 194 -3.94 14.58 9.91
N ASP A 195 -5.21 14.76 10.25
CA ASP A 195 -5.61 15.71 11.31
C ASP A 195 -5.06 15.36 12.70
N PHE A 196 -4.70 14.10 12.95
CA PHE A 196 -4.33 13.60 14.28
C PHE A 196 -2.83 13.52 14.53
N PHE A 197 -2.04 13.20 13.51
CA PHE A 197 -0.60 13.05 13.68
C PHE A 197 0.18 13.30 12.38
N ARG A 198 1.50 13.44 12.52
CA ARG A 198 2.50 13.43 11.46
C ARG A 198 3.53 12.35 11.74
N ALA A 199 3.58 11.34 10.90
CA ALA A 199 4.58 10.29 10.88
C ALA A 199 5.73 10.69 9.93
N ARG A 200 6.96 10.73 10.44
CA ARG A 200 8.17 10.90 9.64
C ARG A 200 8.88 9.57 9.51
N LEU A 201 8.97 9.07 8.28
CA LEU A 201 9.76 7.89 7.97
C LEU A 201 11.21 8.28 7.71
N SER A 202 12.12 7.43 8.14
CA SER A 202 13.55 7.63 7.94
C SER A 202 13.88 7.68 6.46
N ARG A 203 14.69 8.68 6.10
CA ARG A 203 15.15 8.88 4.73
C ARG A 203 16.14 7.82 4.26
N GLN A 204 16.72 7.05 5.19
CA GLN A 204 17.66 5.97 4.90
C GLN A 204 16.93 4.69 4.51
N MET A 205 15.94 4.26 5.31
CA MET A 205 15.37 2.91 5.17
C MET A 205 13.85 2.84 5.33
N GLY A 206 13.14 3.95 5.51
CA GLY A 206 11.66 3.98 5.56
C GLY A 206 11.04 3.46 6.86
N GLN A 207 11.82 3.21 7.91
CA GLN A 207 11.30 2.91 9.26
C GLN A 207 10.71 4.17 9.90
N LEU A 208 9.70 4.02 10.76
CA LEU A 208 9.13 5.17 11.48
C LEU A 208 10.17 5.80 12.43
N GLU A 209 10.56 7.04 12.12
CA GLU A 209 11.58 7.79 12.83
C GLU A 209 10.99 8.66 13.93
N ARG A 210 9.91 9.38 13.61
CA ARG A 210 9.23 10.27 14.56
C ARG A 210 7.74 10.25 14.34
N LEU A 211 6.99 10.52 15.40
CA LEU A 211 5.55 10.71 15.35
C LEU A 211 5.18 11.97 16.13
N THR A 212 4.71 13.01 15.44
CA THR A 212 4.16 14.20 16.08
C THR A 212 2.66 14.03 16.23
N ILE A 213 2.15 13.95 17.46
CA ILE A 213 0.72 13.94 17.76
C ILE A 213 0.23 15.40 17.71
N LYS A 214 -0.74 15.68 16.86
CA LYS A 214 -1.30 17.02 16.64
C LYS A 214 -2.40 17.30 17.68
N ARG A 215 -2.08 18.14 18.65
CA ARG A 215 -2.99 18.70 19.66
C ARG A 215 -2.57 20.13 19.96
N GLU A 216 -3.21 20.77 20.94
CA GLU A 216 -2.92 22.16 21.31
C GLU A 216 -1.44 22.43 21.59
N HIS A 217 -0.75 21.57 22.35
CA HIS A 217 0.68 21.74 22.64
C HIS A 217 1.63 21.00 21.67
N GLY A 218 1.12 20.01 20.93
CA GLY A 218 1.90 19.18 19.99
C GLY A 218 2.98 18.33 20.66
N LEU A 219 2.77 17.01 20.77
CA LEU A 219 3.76 16.09 21.32
C LEU A 219 4.54 15.39 20.20
N GLU A 220 5.86 15.57 20.13
CA GLU A 220 6.73 14.77 19.24
C GLU A 220 7.32 13.57 20.00
N LEU A 221 7.02 12.37 19.51
CA LEU A 221 7.68 11.13 19.90
C LEU A 221 8.91 10.92 19.02
N PHE A 222 10.08 10.76 19.64
CA PHE A 222 11.36 10.59 18.97
C PHE A 222 12.31 9.72 19.78
N ALA A 223 13.37 9.20 19.15
CA ALA A 223 14.48 8.52 19.80
C ALA A 223 15.77 9.37 19.67
N GLY A 224 16.21 9.99 20.76
CA GLY A 224 17.34 10.92 20.81
C GLY A 224 18.56 10.44 21.58
N GLY A 225 18.64 9.15 21.92
CA GLY A 225 19.78 8.56 22.64
C GLY A 225 20.85 7.99 21.71
N GLU A 226 22.11 7.93 22.15
CA GLU A 226 23.21 7.22 21.46
C GLU A 226 23.08 5.68 21.52
N GLY A 227 21.88 5.17 21.85
CA GLY A 227 21.59 3.75 22.06
C GLY A 227 22.07 2.90 20.88
N HIS A 228 23.12 2.10 21.13
CA HIS A 228 23.71 1.15 20.19
C HIS A 228 24.19 1.73 18.84
N GLY A 229 24.34 3.05 18.71
CA GLY A 229 24.67 3.70 17.43
C GLY A 229 23.58 3.52 16.36
N GLU A 230 22.32 3.32 16.77
CA GLU A 230 21.21 3.10 15.87
C GLU A 230 20.72 4.42 15.25
N PRO A 231 20.15 4.37 14.02
CA PRO A 231 19.42 5.52 13.47
C PRO A 231 18.33 5.97 14.44
N PRO A 232 17.88 7.24 14.38
CA PRO A 232 16.94 7.85 15.34
C PRO A 232 15.49 7.34 15.26
N GLY A 233 15.29 6.07 14.89
CA GLY A 233 14.02 5.37 14.79
C GLY A 233 13.27 5.28 16.12
N ILE A 234 11.95 5.48 16.12
CA ILE A 234 11.10 5.09 17.28
C ILE A 234 10.62 3.64 17.17
N ASP A 235 10.49 3.09 15.97
CA ASP A 235 10.25 1.65 15.73
C ASP A 235 11.57 0.94 15.43
N TRP A 236 11.96 -0.01 16.29
CA TRP A 236 13.25 -0.70 16.21
C TRP A 236 13.16 -2.11 15.64
N ALA A 237 11.96 -2.68 15.58
CA ALA A 237 11.73 -3.99 15.01
C ALA A 237 11.54 -3.90 13.49
N HIS A 238 11.99 -4.86 12.69
CA HIS A 238 12.24 -6.25 13.02
C HIS A 238 13.72 -6.60 13.07
N ASP A 239 14.08 -7.53 13.94
CA ASP A 239 15.46 -8.02 14.07
C ASP A 239 15.54 -9.41 14.73
N TYR A 240 16.72 -10.01 14.66
CA TYR A 240 17.05 -11.20 15.45
C TYR A 240 18.52 -11.24 15.87
N VAL A 241 18.80 -11.99 16.93
CA VAL A 241 20.14 -12.28 17.45
C VAL A 241 20.54 -13.69 17.06
N THR A 242 21.72 -13.84 16.46
CA THR A 242 22.23 -15.15 16.03
C THR A 242 22.62 -16.03 17.22
N SER A 243 22.63 -17.35 17.01
CA SER A 243 23.19 -18.33 17.95
C SER A 243 24.55 -17.89 18.54
N GLY A 244 24.76 -18.20 19.83
CA GLY A 244 25.95 -17.81 20.58
C GLY A 244 26.05 -16.30 20.89
N ARG A 245 24.98 -15.52 20.61
CA ARG A 245 24.92 -14.07 20.80
C ARG A 245 26.01 -13.30 20.05
N LEU A 246 26.50 -13.86 18.94
CA LEU A 246 27.59 -13.27 18.16
C LEU A 246 27.23 -11.88 17.60
N GLN A 247 26.04 -11.75 17.01
CA GLN A 247 25.61 -10.51 16.38
C GLN A 247 24.09 -10.39 16.33
N LYS A 248 23.63 -9.18 16.06
CA LYS A 248 22.21 -8.84 15.89
C LYS A 248 21.98 -8.31 14.48
N LEU A 249 21.08 -8.95 13.76
CA LEU A 249 20.75 -8.64 12.37
C LEU A 249 19.47 -7.82 12.34
N ARG A 250 19.50 -6.62 11.74
CA ARG A 250 18.38 -5.66 11.80
C ARG A 250 18.03 -5.07 10.43
N ILE A 251 16.75 -4.75 10.22
CA ILE A 251 16.32 -3.95 9.06
C ILE A 251 16.66 -2.46 9.22
N THR A 252 16.85 -1.99 10.45
CA THR A 252 17.30 -0.62 10.73
C THR A 252 18.75 -0.36 10.32
N LEU A 253 19.52 -1.42 10.05
CA LEU A 253 20.90 -1.33 9.55
C LEU A 253 21.00 -1.32 8.02
N TRP A 254 19.89 -1.33 7.30
CA TRP A 254 19.91 -1.15 5.85
C TRP A 254 20.50 0.23 5.49
N GLU A 255 21.57 0.26 4.69
CA GLU A 255 22.14 1.50 4.14
C GLU A 255 21.10 2.25 3.29
N THR A 256 20.33 1.50 2.51
CA THR A 256 19.12 1.96 1.82
C THR A 256 18.11 0.82 1.83
N CYS A 257 16.83 1.13 1.78
CA CYS A 257 15.79 0.10 1.70
C CYS A 257 16.04 -0.82 0.49
N PRO A 258 16.29 -2.13 0.67
CA PRO A 258 16.63 -3.03 -0.42
C PRO A 258 15.52 -3.08 -1.45
N ASP A 259 14.28 -3.33 -1.02
CA ASP A 259 13.09 -3.37 -1.85
C ASP A 259 11.91 -2.72 -1.09
N TYR A 260 11.04 -2.04 -1.84
CA TYR A 260 9.91 -1.33 -1.26
C TYR A 260 8.79 -1.09 -2.29
N GLU A 261 7.60 -0.81 -1.76
CA GLU A 261 6.42 -0.37 -2.48
C GLU A 261 5.79 0.80 -1.74
N VAL A 262 5.38 1.82 -2.49
CA VAL A 262 4.71 3.00 -1.96
C VAL A 262 3.41 3.21 -2.73
N VAL A 263 2.33 3.33 -1.99
CA VAL A 263 1.02 3.71 -2.50
C VAL A 263 0.62 5.02 -1.85
N ARG A 264 0.23 6.00 -2.67
CA ARG A 264 -0.36 7.25 -2.21
C ARG A 264 -1.78 7.38 -2.73
N GLY A 265 -2.65 7.92 -1.89
CA GLY A 265 -3.98 8.30 -2.29
C GLY A 265 -4.72 9.01 -1.19
N PRO A 266 -5.96 9.45 -1.47
CA PRO A 266 -6.71 10.31 -0.58
C PRO A 266 -7.23 9.60 0.67
N LEU A 267 -7.29 8.26 0.69
CA LEU A 267 -7.80 7.53 1.84
C LEU A 267 -6.71 6.82 2.62
N CYS A 268 -5.63 6.43 1.94
CA CYS A 268 -4.56 5.68 2.56
C CYS A 268 -3.20 5.93 1.87
N THR A 269 -2.17 6.02 2.69
CA THR A 269 -0.78 5.92 2.26
C THR A 269 -0.18 4.64 2.83
N ILE A 270 0.36 3.81 1.95
CA ILE A 270 0.97 2.52 2.28
C ILE A 270 2.46 2.59 1.97
N VAL A 271 3.28 2.17 2.94
CA VAL A 271 4.73 2.03 2.76
C VAL A 271 5.13 0.64 3.19
N ARG A 272 5.45 -0.20 2.21
CA ARG A 272 5.89 -1.58 2.43
C ARG A 272 7.35 -1.72 2.03
N ARG A 273 8.10 -2.48 2.82
CA ARG A 273 9.53 -2.70 2.62
C ARG A 273 9.92 -4.11 3.03
N TRP A 274 10.86 -4.71 2.31
CA TRP A 274 11.27 -6.07 2.58
C TRP A 274 12.72 -6.36 2.20
N GLY A 275 13.25 -7.45 2.75
CA GLY A 275 14.57 -7.96 2.46
C GLY A 275 15.18 -8.73 3.62
N PHE A 276 16.48 -9.02 3.51
CA PHE A 276 17.25 -9.63 4.60
C PHE A 276 17.85 -8.56 5.51
N PRO A 277 17.76 -8.70 6.84
CA PRO A 277 18.35 -7.77 7.79
C PRO A 277 19.90 -7.78 7.72
N TYR A 278 20.52 -6.65 8.06
CA TYR A 278 21.97 -6.46 7.96
C TYR A 278 22.69 -6.67 9.28
N SER A 279 23.95 -7.10 9.17
CA SER A 279 24.90 -7.23 10.27
C SER A 279 25.49 -5.86 10.64
N PRO A 280 25.94 -5.65 11.88
CA PRO A 280 26.71 -4.45 12.23
C PRO A 280 27.99 -4.27 11.39
N VAL A 281 28.50 -5.34 10.78
CA VAL A 281 29.67 -5.31 9.89
C VAL A 281 29.31 -5.74 8.45
N HIS A 282 28.09 -5.44 8.00
CA HIS A 282 27.69 -5.70 6.61
C HIS A 282 28.68 -5.07 5.60
N PRO A 283 29.08 -5.76 4.50
CA PRO A 283 28.57 -7.04 4.01
C PRO A 283 29.32 -8.30 4.50
N VAL A 284 30.25 -8.18 5.46
CA VAL A 284 31.07 -9.33 5.94
C VAL A 284 30.19 -10.50 6.39
N PHE A 285 29.11 -10.22 7.12
CA PHE A 285 28.06 -11.18 7.42
C PHE A 285 26.75 -10.75 6.76
N SER A 286 26.28 -11.55 5.80
CA SER A 286 25.06 -11.30 5.01
C SER A 286 24.22 -12.57 4.85
N PRO A 287 23.76 -13.19 5.95
CA PRO A 287 23.04 -14.46 5.88
C PRO A 287 21.63 -14.29 5.30
N ALA A 288 21.32 -15.01 4.23
CA ALA A 288 19.95 -15.17 3.72
C ALA A 288 19.21 -16.27 4.51
N ARG A 289 18.82 -15.96 5.76
CA ARG A 289 18.15 -16.91 6.68
C ARG A 289 16.72 -16.52 7.01
N ILE A 290 16.51 -15.29 7.47
CA ILE A 290 15.18 -14.77 7.82
C ILE A 290 14.88 -13.59 6.92
N HIS A 291 13.91 -13.74 6.04
CA HIS A 291 13.37 -12.66 5.21
C HIS A 291 12.37 -11.86 6.03
N MET A 292 12.43 -10.54 5.99
CA MET A 292 11.57 -9.64 6.75
C MET A 292 10.77 -8.75 5.81
N ASP A 293 9.46 -8.63 6.04
CA ASP A 293 8.53 -7.76 5.35
C ASP A 293 7.84 -6.88 6.40
N VAL A 294 7.84 -5.56 6.20
CA VAL A 294 7.21 -4.59 7.11
C VAL A 294 6.41 -3.59 6.28
N GLU A 295 5.18 -3.33 6.70
CA GLU A 295 4.24 -2.43 6.04
C GLU A 295 3.61 -1.48 7.05
N TYR A 296 3.61 -0.18 6.75
CA TYR A 296 2.80 0.82 7.43
C TYR A 296 1.63 1.25 6.56
N ARG A 297 0.45 1.42 7.17
CA ARG A 297 -0.73 2.01 6.53
C ARG A 297 -1.30 3.14 7.36
N PHE A 298 -1.26 4.34 6.81
CA PHE A 298 -1.84 5.55 7.40
C PHE A 298 -3.12 5.90 6.66
N TYR A 299 -4.16 6.33 7.37
CA TYR A 299 -5.48 6.58 6.82
C TYR A 299 -5.92 8.03 7.00
N SER A 300 -6.75 8.50 6.08
CA SER A 300 -7.49 9.76 6.26
C SER A 300 -8.50 9.63 7.40
N GLY A 301 -8.63 10.67 8.23
CA GLY A 301 -9.66 10.78 9.25
C GLY A 301 -9.55 9.81 10.43
N LEU A 302 -8.44 9.06 10.58
CA LEU A 302 -8.26 8.10 11.68
C LEU A 302 -7.09 8.45 12.60
N PRO A 303 -7.26 8.38 13.94
CA PRO A 303 -6.22 8.66 14.92
C PRO A 303 -5.28 7.48 15.15
N TRP A 304 -5.22 6.54 14.21
CA TRP A 304 -4.42 5.33 14.31
C TRP A 304 -3.93 4.87 12.93
N PHE A 305 -2.87 4.08 12.93
CA PHE A 305 -2.29 3.48 11.72
C PHE A 305 -1.98 2.00 11.96
N HIS A 306 -1.89 1.21 10.89
CA HIS A 306 -1.49 -0.19 10.99
C HIS A 306 0.02 -0.34 10.75
N LYS A 307 0.66 -1.24 11.51
CA LYS A 307 1.92 -1.89 11.11
C LYS A 307 1.65 -3.38 10.96
N THR A 308 1.98 -3.91 9.79
CA THR A 308 1.97 -5.34 9.50
C THR A 308 3.40 -5.80 9.26
N GLY A 309 3.77 -6.94 9.80
CA GLY A 309 5.10 -7.53 9.69
C GLY A 309 5.02 -9.02 9.42
N ALA A 310 6.00 -9.53 8.66
CA ALA A 310 6.24 -10.96 8.51
C ALA A 310 7.74 -11.28 8.58
N MET A 311 8.10 -12.36 9.29
CA MET A 311 9.44 -12.92 9.29
C MET A 311 9.41 -14.38 8.85
N THR A 312 10.02 -14.68 7.71
CA THR A 312 10.03 -16.02 7.11
C THR A 312 11.42 -16.63 7.18
N ALA A 313 11.55 -17.78 7.86
CA ALA A 313 12.78 -18.55 7.86
C ALA A 313 12.91 -19.34 6.56
N LEU A 314 13.95 -19.07 5.76
CA LEU A 314 14.24 -19.79 4.52
C LEU A 314 15.09 -21.04 4.75
N LYS A 315 15.67 -21.19 5.93
CA LYS A 315 16.49 -22.31 6.38
C LYS A 315 16.30 -22.50 7.87
N ASP A 316 16.57 -23.71 8.36
CA ASP A 316 16.66 -23.97 9.78
C ASP A 316 17.67 -23.01 10.42
N VAL A 317 17.23 -22.28 11.44
CA VAL A 317 18.06 -21.28 12.11
C VAL A 317 17.79 -21.29 13.60
N GLU A 318 18.88 -21.29 14.36
CA GLU A 318 18.83 -21.02 15.79
C GLU A 318 18.98 -19.51 16.02
N VAL A 319 18.00 -18.91 16.71
CA VAL A 319 18.00 -17.51 17.12
C VAL A 319 17.96 -17.41 18.65
N GLU A 320 18.83 -16.57 19.21
CA GLU A 320 18.86 -16.30 20.66
C GLU A 320 17.70 -15.41 21.08
N ALA A 321 17.31 -14.50 20.19
CA ALA A 321 16.19 -13.60 20.36
C ALA A 321 15.68 -13.17 18.97
N LEU A 322 14.40 -12.88 18.87
CA LEU A 322 13.77 -12.31 17.68
C LEU A 322 12.71 -11.32 18.16
N ARG A 323 12.58 -10.19 17.48
CA ARG A 323 11.66 -9.10 17.87
C ARG A 323 10.90 -8.59 16.67
N ASP A 324 9.57 -8.54 16.79
CA ASP A 324 8.65 -8.04 15.77
C ASP A 324 7.97 -6.72 16.16
N ASP A 325 8.01 -6.36 17.44
CA ASP A 325 7.47 -5.12 17.94
C ASP A 325 8.35 -4.51 19.04
N GLU A 326 9.09 -3.45 18.73
CA GLU A 326 9.94 -2.74 19.70
C GLU A 326 9.84 -1.24 19.45
N TRP A 327 9.46 -0.50 20.49
CA TRP A 327 9.26 0.95 20.42
C TRP A 327 10.03 1.64 21.52
N VAL A 328 10.75 2.70 21.16
CA VAL A 328 11.56 3.49 22.08
C VAL A 328 11.22 4.97 21.96
N PHE A 329 11.06 5.64 23.11
CA PHE A 329 10.83 7.07 23.18
C PHE A 329 11.82 7.70 24.14
N SER A 330 12.42 8.80 23.72
CA SER A 330 13.30 9.60 24.57
C SER A 330 12.53 10.68 25.32
N GLY A 331 13.05 11.08 26.47
CA GLY A 331 12.35 11.97 27.40
C GLY A 331 11.35 11.24 28.29
N GLN A 332 10.55 12.02 29.04
CA GLN A 332 9.54 11.51 29.96
C GLN A 332 8.15 12.09 29.62
N SER A 333 7.71 11.85 28.38
CA SER A 333 6.44 12.40 27.87
C SER A 333 5.19 11.78 28.49
N PHE A 334 5.31 10.58 29.05
CA PHE A 334 4.22 9.84 29.69
C PHE A 334 4.45 9.64 31.18
N THR A 335 3.36 9.52 31.94
CA THR A 335 3.35 9.39 33.40
C THR A 335 2.85 8.03 33.89
N ASP A 336 2.18 7.24 33.05
CA ASP A 336 1.72 5.90 33.38
C ASP A 336 1.76 4.93 32.18
N ILE A 337 1.70 3.64 32.50
CA ILE A 337 1.65 2.50 31.59
C ILE A 337 0.20 2.19 31.24
N LEU A 338 -0.04 1.77 29.99
CA LEU A 338 -1.28 1.15 29.53
C LEU A 338 -1.03 -0.28 29.06
N TRP A 339 -1.92 -1.21 29.43
CA TRP A 339 -1.88 -2.57 28.92
C TRP A 339 -3.23 -3.30 28.93
N MET A 340 -3.38 -4.32 28.10
CA MET A 340 -4.53 -5.25 28.13
C MET A 340 -4.07 -6.70 28.28
N GLY A 341 -4.75 -7.47 29.13
CA GLY A 341 -4.61 -8.93 29.19
C GLY A 341 -5.53 -9.66 28.18
N PRO A 342 -5.61 -11.01 28.22
CA PRO A 342 -6.43 -11.81 27.29
C PRO A 342 -7.92 -11.48 27.35
N GLU A 343 -8.37 -11.07 28.54
CA GLU A 343 -9.74 -10.66 28.84
C GLU A 343 -10.14 -9.34 28.15
N GLY A 344 -9.19 -8.67 27.50
CA GLY A 344 -9.45 -7.49 26.68
C GLY A 344 -9.84 -6.25 27.48
N LYS A 345 -9.43 -6.18 28.75
CA LYS A 345 -9.67 -5.01 29.62
C LYS A 345 -8.44 -4.15 29.74
N LEU A 346 -8.60 -2.85 29.46
CA LEU A 346 -7.51 -1.88 29.58
C LEU A 346 -7.23 -1.60 31.06
N ARG A 347 -5.95 -1.62 31.42
CA ARG A 347 -5.45 -1.38 32.77
C ARG A 347 -4.34 -0.37 32.72
N THR A 348 -4.17 0.37 33.81
CA THR A 348 -3.04 1.26 34.04
C THR A 348 -2.07 0.66 35.05
N GLY A 349 -0.83 1.17 35.09
CA GLY A 349 0.20 0.70 36.00
C GLY A 349 0.97 -0.54 35.53
N PRO A 350 1.89 -1.06 36.36
CA PRO A 350 2.82 -2.12 35.98
C PRO A 350 2.10 -3.42 35.62
N VAL A 351 2.63 -4.14 34.64
CA VAL A 351 2.13 -5.46 34.23
C VAL A 351 2.52 -6.50 35.29
N PRO A 352 1.56 -7.21 35.92
CA PRO A 352 1.87 -8.27 36.86
C PRO A 352 2.61 -9.45 36.19
N PRO A 353 3.50 -10.17 36.92
CA PRO A 353 4.31 -11.25 36.34
C PRO A 353 3.52 -12.34 35.61
N GLU A 354 2.30 -12.66 36.07
CA GLU A 354 1.42 -13.66 35.46
C GLU A 354 0.89 -13.27 34.07
N TYR A 355 0.95 -11.98 33.73
CA TYR A 355 0.56 -11.41 32.44
C TYR A 355 1.75 -11.12 31.52
N ALA A 356 2.99 -11.36 31.95
CA ALA A 356 4.20 -10.94 31.23
C ALA A 356 4.29 -11.44 29.77
N ASP A 357 3.72 -12.61 29.47
CA ASP A 357 3.66 -13.22 28.14
C ASP A 357 2.21 -13.29 27.57
N LYS A 358 1.27 -12.51 28.15
CA LYS A 358 -0.18 -12.54 27.84
C LYS A 358 -0.75 -11.14 27.59
N ILE A 359 0.01 -10.28 26.93
CA ILE A 359 -0.31 -8.88 26.66
C ILE A 359 -0.95 -8.74 25.28
N TRP A 360 -2.09 -8.06 25.19
CA TRP A 360 -2.86 -7.86 23.95
C TRP A 360 -3.04 -6.40 23.55
N ALA A 361 -2.53 -5.49 24.38
CA ALA A 361 -2.26 -4.10 24.05
C ALA A 361 -1.19 -3.58 24.99
N VAL A 362 -0.36 -2.64 24.53
CA VAL A 362 0.72 -2.03 25.31
C VAL A 362 0.92 -0.58 24.91
N GLY A 363 1.23 0.28 25.86
CA GLY A 363 1.56 1.67 25.57
C GLY A 363 1.68 2.52 26.82
N PHE A 364 1.46 3.82 26.64
CA PHE A 364 1.66 4.82 27.68
C PHE A 364 0.60 5.91 27.62
N CYS A 365 0.36 6.56 28.75
CA CYS A 365 -0.44 7.78 28.82
C CYS A 365 0.18 8.83 29.73
N ASN A 366 -0.26 10.07 29.56
CA ASN A 366 0.01 11.19 30.44
C ASN A 366 -1.32 11.66 31.04
N ASP A 367 -1.43 11.65 32.35
CA ASP A 367 -2.63 12.03 33.10
C ASP A 367 -2.91 13.54 33.13
N VAL A 368 -1.92 14.38 32.83
CA VAL A 368 -2.04 15.84 32.80
C VAL A 368 -2.27 16.36 31.39
N SER A 369 -1.43 15.96 30.43
CA SER A 369 -1.56 16.40 29.02
C SER A 369 -2.55 15.57 28.21
N GLU A 370 -3.08 14.49 28.81
CA GLU A 370 -3.93 13.47 28.19
C GLU A 370 -3.27 12.78 27.00
N ASP A 371 -1.97 12.93 26.78
CA ASP A 371 -1.24 12.28 25.69
C ASP A 371 -1.26 10.77 25.85
N SER A 372 -1.40 10.05 24.74
CA SER A 372 -1.24 8.60 24.76
C SER A 372 -0.74 8.06 23.44
N PHE A 373 -0.04 6.95 23.53
CA PHE A 373 0.36 6.14 22.41
C PHE A 373 0.27 4.67 22.80
N LEU A 374 -0.52 3.89 22.06
CA LEU A 374 -0.86 2.52 22.38
C LEU A 374 -0.82 1.62 21.14
N ALA A 375 -0.18 0.47 21.23
CA ALA A 375 -0.30 -0.62 20.28
C ALA A 375 -1.44 -1.57 20.70
N LEU A 376 -2.42 -1.77 19.83
CA LEU A 376 -3.46 -2.81 19.93
C LEU A 376 -3.03 -4.01 19.10
N PHE A 377 -2.88 -5.18 19.72
CA PHE A 377 -2.47 -6.40 19.01
C PHE A 377 -3.69 -7.04 18.34
N LEU A 378 -3.63 -7.18 17.01
CA LEU A 378 -4.75 -7.64 16.17
C LEU A 378 -4.53 -9.04 15.61
N GLU A 379 -3.37 -9.31 15.02
CA GLU A 379 -3.05 -10.63 14.46
C GLU A 379 -1.61 -10.99 14.76
N HIS A 380 -1.39 -11.98 15.63
CA HIS A 380 -0.08 -12.57 15.90
C HIS A 380 -0.17 -14.06 15.64
N ARG A 381 0.47 -14.55 14.58
CA ARG A 381 0.37 -15.96 14.15
C ARG A 381 1.75 -16.52 13.83
N GLY A 382 1.99 -17.76 14.22
CA GLY A 382 3.21 -18.50 13.88
C GLY A 382 2.88 -19.72 13.03
N ASP A 383 3.14 -19.65 11.73
CA ASP A 383 3.00 -20.80 10.83
C ASP A 383 4.26 -21.66 10.95
N GLY A 384 4.09 -22.96 11.23
CA GLY A 384 5.22 -23.85 11.50
C GLY A 384 5.97 -23.56 12.81
N LEU A 385 5.37 -22.79 13.72
CA LEU A 385 5.91 -22.46 15.04
C LEU A 385 4.97 -22.92 16.16
N PRO A 386 5.48 -23.16 17.37
CA PRO A 386 4.64 -23.30 18.56
C PRO A 386 3.87 -22.00 18.86
N GLU A 387 2.92 -22.07 19.80
CA GLU A 387 2.15 -20.90 20.25
C GLU A 387 3.08 -19.75 20.68
N LEU A 388 2.82 -18.56 20.11
CA LEU A 388 3.65 -17.39 20.31
C LEU A 388 3.45 -16.80 21.70
N LYS A 389 4.55 -16.24 22.24
CA LYS A 389 4.49 -15.39 23.43
C LYS A 389 3.91 -14.02 23.06
N HIS A 390 3.05 -13.51 23.93
CA HIS A 390 2.52 -12.16 23.84
C HIS A 390 3.23 -11.30 24.89
N SER A 391 4.55 -11.21 24.76
CA SER A 391 5.41 -10.46 25.67
C SER A 391 5.47 -8.98 25.30
N GLY A 392 6.29 -8.21 26.02
CA GLY A 392 6.50 -6.79 25.76
C GLY A 392 5.90 -5.88 26.83
N SER A 393 6.02 -6.26 28.11
CA SER A 393 5.69 -5.36 29.21
C SER A 393 6.39 -4.01 29.02
N PRO A 394 5.64 -2.89 29.04
CA PRO A 394 6.22 -1.58 28.85
C PRO A 394 7.00 -1.16 30.10
N MET A 395 8.04 -0.37 29.88
CA MET A 395 8.90 0.19 30.90
C MET A 395 8.91 1.70 30.78
N MET A 396 8.69 2.40 31.91
CA MET A 396 8.75 3.86 31.98
C MET A 396 10.18 4.40 31.88
N TYR A 397 11.18 3.55 32.18
CA TYR A 397 12.58 3.93 32.18
C TYR A 397 13.46 2.78 31.72
N TYR A 398 14.28 3.04 30.70
CA TYR A 398 15.34 2.17 30.25
C TYR A 398 16.60 3.00 30.02
N ARG A 399 17.71 2.74 30.71
CA ARG A 399 18.89 3.64 30.79
C ARG A 399 19.38 4.35 29.51
N TRP A 400 19.17 3.79 28.32
CA TRP A 400 19.58 4.37 27.04
C TRP A 400 18.50 5.23 26.36
N HIS A 401 17.25 5.08 26.79
CA HIS A 401 16.06 5.78 26.30
C HIS A 401 15.17 6.18 27.50
N GLY A 402 13.92 6.56 27.26
CA GLY A 402 12.92 6.75 28.31
C GLY A 402 11.97 5.57 28.34
N HIS A 403 10.81 5.79 27.76
CA HIS A 403 9.73 4.82 27.64
C HIS A 403 10.04 3.78 26.55
N VAL A 404 9.85 2.49 26.84
CA VAL A 404 10.10 1.39 25.89
C VAL A 404 9.17 0.21 26.09
N TRP A 405 8.82 -0.48 25.01
CA TRP A 405 8.43 -1.89 25.08
C TRP A 405 9.10 -2.69 23.97
N SER A 406 9.26 -4.00 24.19
CA SER A 406 9.88 -4.91 23.22
C SER A 406 9.28 -6.29 23.34
N ARG A 407 8.62 -6.76 22.29
CA ARG A 407 8.03 -8.10 22.20
C ARG A 407 9.03 -9.10 21.64
N TYR A 408 9.16 -10.20 22.36
CA TYR A 408 9.95 -11.39 22.00
C TYR A 408 8.98 -12.56 21.82
N PRO A 409 8.47 -12.81 20.60
CA PRO A 409 7.34 -13.69 20.37
C PRO A 409 7.71 -15.19 20.40
N LEU A 410 8.98 -15.52 20.16
CA LEU A 410 9.38 -16.92 20.05
C LEU A 410 9.46 -17.62 21.41
N PRO A 411 8.78 -18.77 21.59
CA PRO A 411 8.96 -19.61 22.77
C PRO A 411 10.18 -20.54 22.67
N VAL A 412 10.73 -20.71 21.46
CA VAL A 412 11.82 -21.62 21.14
C VAL A 412 12.94 -20.88 20.40
N LYS A 413 14.16 -21.41 20.46
CA LYS A 413 15.31 -20.86 19.72
C LYS A 413 15.41 -21.37 18.29
N ASN A 414 15.01 -22.62 18.04
CA ASN A 414 15.08 -23.23 16.72
C ASN A 414 13.84 -22.85 15.91
N VAL A 415 14.07 -22.15 14.80
CA VAL A 415 13.06 -21.76 13.83
C VAL A 415 13.28 -22.60 12.57
N PRO A 416 12.35 -23.51 12.24
CA PRO A 416 12.52 -24.40 11.08
C PRO A 416 12.34 -23.64 9.77
N ALA A 417 12.94 -24.15 8.69
CA ALA A 417 12.72 -23.66 7.34
C ALA A 417 11.23 -23.68 6.98
N GLY A 418 10.75 -22.62 6.36
CA GLY A 418 9.34 -22.42 6.00
C GLY A 418 8.49 -21.82 7.13
N ALA A 419 9.01 -21.72 8.37
CA ALA A 419 8.27 -21.07 9.45
C ALA A 419 8.07 -19.57 9.16
N VAL A 420 6.89 -19.06 9.50
CA VAL A 420 6.54 -17.64 9.33
C VAL A 420 5.94 -17.09 10.62
N LEU A 421 6.51 -15.98 11.09
CA LEU A 421 5.89 -15.15 12.11
C LEU A 421 5.14 -14.00 11.44
N HIS A 422 3.85 -13.87 11.72
CA HIS A 422 2.98 -12.79 11.28
C HIS A 422 2.65 -11.86 12.45
N GLN A 423 2.71 -10.55 12.21
CA GLN A 423 2.40 -9.50 13.18
C GLN A 423 1.50 -8.44 12.53
N LYS A 424 0.38 -8.09 13.14
CA LYS A 424 -0.45 -6.93 12.78
C LYS A 424 -0.93 -6.22 14.03
N ASN A 425 -0.60 -4.94 14.13
CA ASN A 425 -0.98 -4.07 15.24
C ASN A 425 -1.59 -2.77 14.70
N ALA A 426 -2.52 -2.19 15.45
CA ALA A 426 -2.93 -0.80 15.28
C ALA A 426 -2.24 0.08 16.33
N TYR A 427 -1.60 1.17 15.91
CA TYR A 427 -0.95 2.15 16.78
C TYR A 427 -1.85 3.36 16.88
N VAL A 428 -2.31 3.64 18.09
CA VAL A 428 -3.38 4.58 18.38
C VAL A 428 -2.80 5.79 19.11
N ALA A 429 -3.15 6.98 18.63
CA ALA A 429 -2.78 8.26 19.21
C ALA A 429 -4.04 9.09 19.48
N ILE A 430 -4.77 8.75 20.54
CA ILE A 430 -5.98 9.47 20.99
C ILE A 430 -5.74 10.16 22.34
N PRO A 431 -6.57 11.14 22.74
CA PRO A 431 -6.59 11.63 24.10
C PRO A 431 -6.95 10.51 25.11
N TYR A 432 -6.24 10.47 26.23
CA TYR A 432 -6.50 9.55 27.32
C TYR A 432 -7.31 10.23 28.42
N THR A 433 -8.63 10.07 28.33
CA THR A 433 -9.64 10.58 29.25
C THR A 433 -10.30 9.44 30.02
N LYS A 434 -11.25 9.76 30.89
CA LYS A 434 -12.01 8.74 31.66
C LYS A 434 -12.82 7.77 30.78
N GLU A 435 -13.17 8.16 29.55
CA GLU A 435 -13.90 7.29 28.62
C GLU A 435 -12.98 6.42 27.75
N SER A 436 -11.70 6.78 27.66
CA SER A 436 -10.73 6.15 26.75
C SER A 436 -10.55 4.64 26.98
N PRO A 437 -10.59 4.08 28.20
CA PRO A 437 -10.54 2.63 28.38
C PRO A 437 -11.61 1.89 27.56
N ARG A 438 -12.87 2.28 27.68
CA ARG A 438 -13.97 1.65 26.93
C ARG A 438 -13.82 1.87 25.42
N GLN A 439 -13.46 3.08 25.00
CA GLN A 439 -13.26 3.41 23.59
C GLN A 439 -12.16 2.56 22.94
N LEU A 440 -11.05 2.32 23.64
CA LEU A 440 -9.93 1.50 23.17
C LEU A 440 -10.26 0.00 23.16
N GLU A 441 -10.99 -0.49 24.16
CA GLU A 441 -11.52 -1.86 24.20
C GLU A 441 -12.47 -2.11 23.01
N ASP A 442 -13.43 -1.20 22.80
CA ASP A 442 -14.37 -1.27 21.68
C ASP A 442 -13.66 -1.16 20.32
N LEU A 443 -12.68 -0.26 20.19
CA LEU A 443 -11.86 -0.13 18.98
C LEU A 443 -11.13 -1.45 18.67
N ARG A 444 -10.43 -2.03 19.64
CA ARG A 444 -9.72 -3.30 19.45
C ARG A 444 -10.69 -4.40 19.02
N HIS A 445 -11.85 -4.48 19.67
CA HIS A 445 -12.86 -5.48 19.35
C HIS A 445 -13.40 -5.33 17.92
N ARG A 446 -13.63 -4.11 17.43
CA ARG A 446 -14.02 -3.86 16.03
C ARG A 446 -12.93 -4.19 15.03
N LEU A 447 -11.68 -3.87 15.33
CA LEU A 447 -10.53 -4.15 14.43
C LEU A 447 -10.20 -5.63 14.33
N LEU A 448 -10.45 -6.42 15.39
CA LEU A 448 -10.36 -7.88 15.37
C LEU A 448 -11.48 -8.54 14.55
N ASN A 449 -12.62 -7.87 14.44
CA ASN A 449 -13.81 -8.39 13.79
C ASN A 449 -14.24 -7.41 12.68
N PRO A 450 -13.51 -7.32 11.55
CA PRO A 450 -13.89 -6.42 10.45
C PRO A 450 -15.27 -6.78 9.88
N TYR A 451 -15.86 -5.89 9.08
CA TYR A 451 -17.11 -6.17 8.36
C TYR A 451 -17.01 -7.49 7.58
N GLN A 452 -18.06 -8.31 7.64
CA GLN A 452 -18.17 -9.47 6.76
C GLN A 452 -18.66 -9.01 5.39
N ILE A 453 -17.94 -9.42 4.34
CA ILE A 453 -18.29 -9.13 2.96
C ILE A 453 -18.97 -10.35 2.35
N SER A 454 -20.13 -10.15 1.74
CA SER A 454 -20.84 -11.21 1.02
C SER A 454 -21.31 -10.74 -0.36
N ALA A 455 -21.56 -11.70 -1.26
CA ALA A 455 -22.35 -11.44 -2.45
C ALA A 455 -23.71 -10.82 -2.08
N LEU A 456 -24.26 -10.01 -2.98
CA LEU A 456 -25.57 -9.38 -2.79
C LEU A 456 -26.43 -9.51 -4.04
N ASP A 457 -27.61 -10.09 -3.88
CA ASP A 457 -28.68 -9.95 -4.86
C ASP A 457 -29.39 -8.60 -4.67
N LEU A 458 -29.35 -7.76 -5.70
CA LEU A 458 -29.90 -6.40 -5.62
C LEU A 458 -31.42 -6.38 -5.56
N ASN A 459 -31.96 -5.75 -4.50
CA ASN A 459 -33.38 -5.38 -4.43
C ASN A 459 -33.68 -4.16 -5.32
N ARG A 460 -33.99 -4.42 -6.59
CA ARG A 460 -34.31 -3.39 -7.59
C ARG A 460 -35.66 -2.72 -7.37
N ALA A 461 -36.61 -3.40 -6.75
CA ALA A 461 -37.95 -2.87 -6.47
C ALA A 461 -37.94 -1.77 -5.40
N GLY A 462 -36.94 -1.77 -4.52
CA GLY A 462 -36.75 -0.75 -3.48
C GLY A 462 -36.02 0.52 -3.95
N ALA A 463 -35.77 0.68 -5.26
CA ALA A 463 -35.09 1.86 -5.78
C ALA A 463 -35.93 3.12 -5.63
N ALA A 464 -35.32 4.20 -5.15
CA ALA A 464 -35.99 5.49 -5.05
C ALA A 464 -36.39 6.01 -6.44
N ALA A 465 -37.58 6.61 -6.53
CA ALA A 465 -38.13 7.14 -7.79
C ALA A 465 -37.26 8.27 -8.38
N GLN A 466 -36.57 9.04 -7.53
CA GLN A 466 -35.66 10.12 -7.92
C GLN A 466 -34.28 9.91 -7.29
N GLN A 467 -33.23 10.24 -8.04
CA GLN A 467 -31.84 10.31 -7.56
C GLN A 467 -31.38 11.77 -7.57
N GLY A 468 -30.61 12.15 -6.55
CA GLY A 468 -29.91 13.43 -6.54
C GLY A 468 -28.47 13.26 -7.01
N GLY A 469 -28.00 14.18 -7.85
CA GLY A 469 -26.63 14.16 -8.38
C GLY A 469 -26.40 13.07 -9.43
N GLN A 470 -25.13 12.78 -9.68
CA GLN A 470 -24.65 11.77 -10.62
C GLN A 470 -23.29 11.24 -10.16
N LEU A 471 -22.92 10.03 -10.57
CA LEU A 471 -21.61 9.44 -10.30
C LEU A 471 -20.50 10.07 -11.15
N ALA A 472 -20.85 10.49 -12.37
CA ALA A 472 -19.94 11.17 -13.29
C ALA A 472 -19.54 12.55 -12.76
N ARG A 473 -18.24 12.82 -12.68
CA ARG A 473 -17.74 14.20 -12.65
C ARG A 473 -17.98 14.85 -14.02
N PRO A 474 -17.94 16.19 -14.12
CA PRO A 474 -18.03 16.88 -15.40
C PRO A 474 -16.98 16.37 -16.39
N GLY A 475 -17.41 15.95 -17.57
CA GLY A 475 -16.54 15.35 -18.59
C GLY A 475 -16.32 13.85 -18.48
N GLU A 476 -17.00 13.15 -17.55
CA GLU A 476 -16.98 11.68 -17.43
C GLU A 476 -18.26 11.02 -17.98
N ALA A 477 -19.25 11.78 -18.46
CA ALA A 477 -20.53 11.26 -18.96
C ALA A 477 -20.72 11.45 -20.48
N GLY A 478 -19.61 11.52 -21.23
CA GLY A 478 -19.61 11.91 -22.65
C GLY A 478 -19.93 13.39 -22.88
N ASP A 479 -19.81 14.22 -21.85
CA ASP A 479 -20.11 15.65 -21.79
C ASP A 479 -18.86 16.54 -21.78
N SER A 480 -17.68 15.94 -21.99
CA SER A 480 -16.43 16.69 -22.05
C SER A 480 -16.45 17.67 -23.24
N PRO A 481 -16.07 18.95 -23.06
CA PRO A 481 -16.04 19.93 -24.14
C PRO A 481 -15.06 19.56 -25.26
N ILE A 482 -14.08 18.72 -24.95
CA ILE A 482 -13.14 18.10 -25.89
C ILE A 482 -13.28 16.59 -25.74
N PRO A 483 -13.63 15.84 -26.80
CA PRO A 483 -13.79 14.38 -26.70
C PRO A 483 -12.50 13.71 -26.20
N LYS A 484 -12.54 13.05 -25.04
CA LYS A 484 -11.36 12.40 -24.45
C LYS A 484 -10.81 11.30 -25.33
N LYS A 485 -11.68 10.59 -26.05
CA LYS A 485 -11.27 9.65 -27.10
C LYS A 485 -10.31 10.29 -28.12
N ALA A 486 -10.59 11.51 -28.59
CA ALA A 486 -9.71 12.19 -29.53
C ALA A 486 -8.34 12.54 -28.92
N LEU A 487 -8.28 12.84 -27.62
CA LEU A 487 -7.03 13.07 -26.89
C LEU A 487 -6.23 11.77 -26.76
N TRP A 488 -6.88 10.66 -26.37
CA TRP A 488 -6.25 9.33 -26.33
C TRP A 488 -5.72 8.90 -27.70
N ASP A 489 -6.51 9.10 -28.76
CA ASP A 489 -6.11 8.78 -30.13
C ASP A 489 -4.93 9.65 -30.58
N ALA A 490 -4.91 10.95 -30.23
CA ALA A 490 -3.77 11.83 -30.52
C ALA A 490 -2.49 11.38 -29.81
N LEU A 491 -2.58 10.92 -28.56
CA LEU A 491 -1.44 10.38 -27.81
C LEU A 491 -0.89 9.08 -28.41
N ARG A 492 -1.70 8.29 -29.14
CA ARG A 492 -1.19 7.13 -29.90
C ARG A 492 -0.25 7.53 -31.04
N GLY A 493 -0.26 8.80 -31.44
CA GLY A 493 0.71 9.40 -32.37
C GLY A 493 2.07 9.74 -31.73
N CYS A 494 2.20 9.71 -30.41
CA CYS A 494 3.46 9.92 -29.70
C CYS A 494 4.23 8.60 -29.57
N LYS A 495 5.08 8.31 -30.56
CA LYS A 495 5.91 7.10 -30.61
C LYS A 495 7.15 7.20 -29.71
N ASP A 496 7.60 6.06 -29.18
CA ASP A 496 8.89 5.96 -28.49
C ASP A 496 9.97 5.50 -29.49
N GLU A 497 10.77 6.45 -29.96
CA GLU A 497 11.84 6.20 -30.94
C GLU A 497 12.98 5.36 -30.38
N GLN A 498 13.13 5.21 -29.05
CA GLN A 498 14.15 4.31 -28.52
C GLN A 498 13.79 2.83 -28.73
N LEU A 499 12.54 2.53 -29.11
CA LEU A 499 12.08 1.21 -29.47
C LEU A 499 11.89 1.10 -31.00
N TYR A 500 12.99 1.33 -31.72
CA TYR A 500 13.09 1.56 -33.18
C TYR A 500 12.23 0.65 -34.06
N ALA A 501 12.11 -0.64 -33.72
CA ALA A 501 11.40 -1.63 -34.54
C ALA A 501 9.95 -1.91 -34.08
N SER A 502 9.57 -1.46 -32.88
CA SER A 502 8.29 -1.87 -32.25
C SER A 502 7.09 -1.00 -32.64
N ASP A 503 7.32 0.18 -33.22
CA ASP A 503 6.28 1.18 -33.53
C ASP A 503 5.29 1.42 -32.37
N ILE A 504 5.79 1.41 -31.14
CA ILE A 504 4.99 1.54 -29.92
C ILE A 504 4.86 3.01 -29.48
N ASN A 505 3.72 3.37 -28.89
CA ASN A 505 3.42 4.73 -28.43
C ASN A 505 3.26 4.80 -26.91
N VAL A 506 3.19 6.01 -26.37
CA VAL A 506 3.06 6.28 -24.93
C VAL A 506 1.79 5.69 -24.29
N VAL A 507 0.70 5.54 -25.05
CA VAL A 507 -0.54 4.90 -24.57
C VAL A 507 -0.35 3.40 -24.48
N ASP A 508 0.20 2.78 -25.53
CA ASP A 508 0.41 1.34 -25.57
C ASP A 508 1.43 0.88 -24.53
N LEU A 509 2.44 1.72 -24.27
CA LEU A 509 3.41 1.58 -23.17
C LEU A 509 2.78 1.78 -21.78
N GLY A 510 1.55 2.28 -21.66
CA GLY A 510 0.92 2.54 -20.35
C GLY A 510 1.56 3.70 -19.58
N LEU A 511 2.14 4.69 -20.28
CA LEU A 511 2.81 5.84 -19.66
C LEU A 511 1.83 6.97 -19.29
N VAL A 512 0.62 6.97 -19.85
CA VAL A 512 -0.42 7.97 -19.58
C VAL A 512 -1.33 7.45 -18.47
N TYR A 513 -1.27 8.09 -17.30
CA TYR A 513 -2.04 7.69 -16.12
C TYR A 513 -3.40 8.37 -16.07
N ASP A 514 -3.52 9.62 -16.55
CA ASP A 514 -4.77 10.36 -16.51
C ASP A 514 -4.84 11.46 -17.59
N ILE A 515 -6.06 11.78 -18.03
CA ILE A 515 -6.37 12.92 -18.91
C ILE A 515 -7.59 13.65 -18.36
N ARG A 516 -7.37 14.87 -17.86
CA ARG A 516 -8.43 15.75 -17.35
C ARG A 516 -8.67 16.90 -18.29
N VAL A 517 -9.94 17.22 -18.54
CA VAL A 517 -10.33 18.33 -19.43
C VAL A 517 -11.09 19.38 -18.64
N ARG A 518 -10.62 20.63 -18.67
CA ARG A 518 -11.28 21.78 -18.03
C ARG A 518 -11.39 22.91 -19.04
N GLY A 519 -12.56 23.04 -19.67
CA GLY A 519 -12.77 23.97 -20.79
C GLY A 519 -11.86 23.60 -21.97
N ASP A 520 -10.97 24.51 -22.35
CA ASP A 520 -9.97 24.33 -23.42
C ASP A 520 -8.59 23.90 -22.91
N VAL A 521 -8.49 23.55 -21.63
CA VAL A 521 -7.24 23.12 -20.96
C VAL A 521 -7.25 21.60 -20.74
N VAL A 522 -6.21 20.93 -21.22
CA VAL A 522 -5.97 19.49 -21.02
C VAL A 522 -4.84 19.29 -20.02
N HIS A 523 -5.11 18.56 -18.94
CA HIS A 523 -4.11 18.12 -17.97
C HIS A 523 -3.83 16.64 -18.17
N VAL A 524 -2.57 16.27 -18.34
CA VAL A 524 -2.15 14.87 -18.53
C VAL A 524 -1.20 14.49 -17.42
N VAL A 525 -1.50 13.39 -16.73
CA VAL A 525 -0.60 12.79 -15.76
C VAL A 525 0.14 11.64 -16.44
N MET A 526 1.48 11.67 -16.40
CA MET A 526 2.31 10.67 -17.06
C MET A 526 3.43 10.16 -16.15
N THR A 527 3.93 8.97 -16.46
CA THR A 527 5.10 8.36 -15.80
C THR A 527 6.19 8.00 -16.80
N MET A 528 7.30 7.46 -16.30
CA MET A 528 8.37 6.83 -17.07
C MET A 528 8.72 5.46 -16.46
N PRO A 529 9.21 4.49 -17.26
CA PRO A 529 9.64 3.19 -16.75
C PRO A 529 10.72 3.29 -15.66
N HIS A 530 11.57 4.32 -15.71
CA HIS A 530 12.62 4.58 -14.73
C HIS A 530 13.13 6.03 -14.79
N ARG A 531 13.84 6.46 -13.73
CA ARG A 531 14.39 7.82 -13.57
C ARG A 531 15.51 8.20 -14.54
N GLY A 532 16.13 7.22 -15.19
CA GLY A 532 17.16 7.45 -16.22
C GLY A 532 16.66 8.12 -17.51
N ARG A 533 15.34 8.26 -17.73
CA ARG A 533 14.78 8.98 -18.89
C ARG A 533 14.42 10.42 -18.50
N PRO A 534 15.04 11.46 -19.10
CA PRO A 534 14.89 12.85 -18.64
C PRO A 534 13.45 13.37 -18.80
N LEU A 535 12.90 13.78 -17.66
CA LEU A 535 11.50 14.02 -17.35
C LEU A 535 10.82 15.07 -18.23
N LEU A 536 11.42 16.26 -18.34
CA LEU A 536 10.90 17.34 -19.19
C LEU A 536 11.28 17.16 -20.65
N GLY A 537 12.40 16.50 -20.93
CA GLY A 537 12.96 16.39 -22.26
C GLY A 537 12.04 15.61 -23.21
N TYR A 538 11.60 14.43 -22.78
CA TYR A 538 10.73 13.57 -23.59
C TYR A 538 9.35 14.21 -23.85
N PHE A 539 8.73 14.82 -22.83
CA PHE A 539 7.40 15.41 -22.99
C PHE A 539 7.40 16.74 -23.75
N THR A 540 8.52 17.49 -23.68
CA THR A 540 8.66 18.80 -24.32
C THR A 540 9.25 18.71 -25.72
N TYR A 541 10.19 17.79 -25.95
CA TYR A 541 10.96 17.67 -27.19
C TYR A 541 10.80 16.33 -27.92
N GLY A 542 10.06 15.37 -27.36
CA GLY A 542 9.83 14.05 -27.96
C GLY A 542 10.91 13.02 -27.57
N SER A 543 10.75 11.80 -28.06
CA SER A 543 11.69 10.68 -27.88
C SER A 543 12.95 10.79 -28.76
N GLY A 544 13.01 11.81 -29.63
CA GLY A 544 14.05 12.04 -30.64
C GLY A 544 13.56 13.02 -31.71
N GLY A 545 14.36 13.26 -32.75
CA GLY A 545 14.14 14.34 -33.72
C GLY A 545 12.91 14.19 -34.62
N ASN A 546 12.30 13.00 -34.72
CA ASN A 546 11.16 12.74 -35.62
C ASN A 546 9.83 12.50 -34.88
N THR A 547 9.81 12.61 -33.54
CA THR A 547 8.58 12.46 -32.75
C THR A 547 8.00 13.80 -32.39
N THR A 548 6.69 13.94 -32.58
CA THR A 548 5.99 15.12 -32.07
C THR A 548 5.79 14.96 -30.55
N PRO A 549 6.24 15.92 -29.72
CA PRO A 549 6.07 15.87 -28.28
C PRO A 549 4.59 15.79 -27.87
N VAL A 550 4.32 15.17 -26.72
CA VAL A 550 2.97 15.00 -26.14
C VAL A 550 2.18 16.31 -26.15
N ARG A 551 2.81 17.39 -25.68
CA ARG A 551 2.18 18.72 -25.66
C ARG A 551 1.76 19.19 -27.05
N GLN A 552 2.63 19.03 -28.05
CA GLN A 552 2.36 19.50 -29.40
C GLN A 552 1.30 18.65 -30.10
N GLN A 553 1.27 17.32 -29.88
CA GLN A 553 0.20 16.48 -30.43
C GLN A 553 -1.16 16.85 -29.86
N LEU A 554 -1.26 17.05 -28.55
CA LEU A 554 -2.52 17.41 -27.92
C LEU A 554 -3.01 18.80 -28.34
N LEU A 555 -2.11 19.77 -28.56
CA LEU A 555 -2.47 21.10 -29.08
C LEU A 555 -3.03 21.08 -30.51
N ARG A 556 -2.85 19.99 -31.26
CA ARG A 556 -3.46 19.82 -32.60
C ARG A 556 -4.91 19.34 -32.52
N VAL A 557 -5.36 18.85 -31.38
CA VAL A 557 -6.74 18.40 -31.19
C VAL A 557 -7.65 19.64 -31.17
N PRO A 558 -8.70 19.70 -32.02
CA PRO A 558 -9.61 20.84 -32.06
C PRO A 558 -10.19 21.17 -30.68
N GLY A 559 -10.15 22.44 -30.30
CA GLY A 559 -10.62 22.94 -29.01
C GLY A 559 -9.55 23.02 -27.92
N VAL A 560 -8.40 22.35 -28.05
CA VAL A 560 -7.31 22.44 -27.07
C VAL A 560 -6.54 23.74 -27.25
N ARG A 561 -6.51 24.60 -26.23
CA ARG A 561 -5.68 25.83 -26.21
C ARG A 561 -4.48 25.72 -25.29
N LYS A 562 -4.56 24.91 -24.25
CA LYS A 562 -3.48 24.73 -23.27
C LYS A 562 -3.36 23.28 -22.87
N VAL A 563 -2.12 22.83 -22.72
CA VAL A 563 -1.78 21.50 -22.23
C VAL A 563 -0.83 21.64 -21.05
N VAL A 564 -1.18 20.98 -19.94
CA VAL A 564 -0.36 20.87 -18.74
C VAL A 564 0.02 19.40 -18.59
N VAL A 565 1.33 19.11 -18.56
CA VAL A 565 1.83 17.76 -18.33
C VAL A 565 2.37 17.70 -16.91
N GLU A 566 1.80 16.82 -16.10
CA GLU A 566 2.21 16.50 -14.74
C GLU A 566 2.88 15.14 -14.75
N GLN A 567 3.98 15.02 -14.03
CA GLN A 567 4.69 13.75 -13.91
C GLN A 567 4.44 13.12 -12.55
N THR A 568 4.28 11.80 -12.54
CA THR A 568 4.27 10.97 -11.34
C THR A 568 5.23 9.78 -11.44
N TRP A 569 5.75 9.36 -10.28
CA TRP A 569 6.49 8.10 -10.10
C TRP A 569 5.68 7.02 -9.41
N GLU A 570 4.49 7.38 -8.93
CA GLU A 570 3.72 6.58 -8.01
C GLU A 570 2.25 6.54 -8.46
N PRO A 571 1.65 5.34 -8.58
CA PRO A 571 2.31 4.03 -8.54
C PRO A 571 3.42 3.89 -9.60
N GLY A 572 4.40 3.03 -9.35
CA GLY A 572 5.50 2.79 -10.29
C GLY A 572 5.01 2.17 -11.61
N TRP A 573 5.74 2.41 -12.69
CA TRP A 573 5.48 1.75 -13.97
C TRP A 573 5.93 0.28 -13.93
N ASN A 574 5.09 -0.61 -14.45
CA ASN A 574 5.43 -1.99 -14.75
C ASN A 574 4.57 -2.51 -15.92
N SER A 575 4.84 -3.73 -16.38
CA SER A 575 4.19 -4.36 -17.53
C SER A 575 2.69 -4.60 -17.39
N ASN A 576 2.10 -4.55 -16.18
CA ASN A 576 0.64 -4.62 -16.00
C ASN A 576 -0.10 -3.39 -16.58
N ARG A 577 0.62 -2.29 -16.82
CA ARG A 577 0.08 -1.07 -17.42
C ARG A 577 0.04 -1.11 -18.94
N LEU A 578 0.74 -2.05 -19.56
CA LEU A 578 0.73 -2.19 -21.01
C LEU A 578 -0.69 -2.50 -21.51
N THR A 579 -1.03 -1.89 -22.64
CA THR A 579 -2.23 -2.30 -23.37
C THR A 579 -1.99 -3.67 -24.03
N PRO A 580 -3.06 -4.38 -24.45
CA PRO A 580 -2.90 -5.60 -25.25
C PRO A 580 -2.02 -5.41 -26.50
N GLU A 581 -2.13 -4.25 -27.15
CA GLU A 581 -1.29 -3.91 -28.31
C GLU A 581 0.19 -3.73 -27.92
N GLY A 582 0.44 -3.02 -26.81
CA GLY A 582 1.79 -2.80 -26.30
C GLY A 582 2.49 -4.10 -25.91
N ARG A 583 1.77 -5.01 -25.25
CA ARG A 583 2.29 -6.34 -24.91
C ARG A 583 2.68 -7.14 -26.14
N ARG A 584 1.81 -7.19 -27.15
CA ARG A 584 2.08 -7.88 -28.41
C ARG A 584 3.30 -7.30 -29.13
N LYS A 585 3.41 -5.98 -29.22
CA LYS A 585 4.56 -5.29 -29.85
C LYS A 585 5.88 -5.54 -29.13
N LEU A 586 5.84 -5.74 -27.81
CA LEU A 586 7.02 -6.08 -27.00
C LEU A 586 7.31 -7.59 -26.94
N GLY A 587 6.42 -8.43 -27.46
CA GLY A 587 6.57 -9.90 -27.44
C GLY A 587 6.25 -10.53 -26.08
N LEU A 588 5.47 -9.87 -25.21
CA LEU A 588 5.14 -10.41 -23.88
C LEU A 588 4.02 -11.45 -23.87
N ASP A 589 3.33 -11.62 -25.00
CA ASP A 589 2.24 -12.59 -25.17
C ASP A 589 2.67 -13.81 -26.01
N SER A 590 3.97 -13.91 -26.37
CA SER A 590 4.54 -14.96 -27.25
C SER A 590 5.34 -16.02 -26.52
#